data_AF-A0A1G0LJK8-F1
#
_entry.id   AF-A0A1G0LJK8-F1
#
_cell.length_a   1.000
_cell.length_b   1.000
_cell.length_c   1.000
_cell.angle_alpha   90.00
_cell.angle_beta   90.00
_cell.angle_gamma   90.00
#
_symmetry.space_group_name_H-M   'P 1'
#
loop_
_entity.id
_entity.type
_entity.pdbx_description
1 polymer ?
#
loop_
_entity_poly.entity_id
_entity_poly.type
_entity_poly.pdbx_seq_one_letter_code
_entity_poly.pdbx_strand_id
1 'polypeptide(L)'
;MEIALGRSDGEYVFTKPTGEKFQATNFRNNAWINAFIKADLQYKVPYCTRHSFAAWSMTLRIDMLRLVALMGHRDKKMVFEVYGNYVEGLEQDVMKILEYFGQDFIAPEVKQHAMITMQQALMPHLAWQMQQPVYPIAIP
;
A
#
# COMPACT_ATOMS: atom_id res chain seq x y z
N MET A 1 4.39 -16.90 1.35
CA MET A 1 5.34 -16.87 2.50
C MET A 1 5.80 -18.27 2.89
N GLU A 2 4.90 -19.26 2.90
CA GLU A 2 5.18 -20.66 3.23
C GLU A 2 6.38 -21.28 2.48
N ILE A 3 6.48 -21.06 1.16
CA ILE A 3 7.62 -21.55 0.36
C ILE A 3 8.96 -20.96 0.82
N ALA A 4 8.98 -19.69 1.25
CA ALA A 4 10.21 -19.05 1.69
C ALA A 4 10.61 -19.52 3.09
N LEU A 5 9.63 -19.71 3.98
CA LEU A 5 9.85 -20.23 5.33
C LEU A 5 10.31 -21.70 5.30
N GLY A 6 9.77 -22.54 4.42
CA GLY A 6 10.20 -23.92 4.27
C GLY A 6 11.59 -24.11 3.64
N ARG A 7 12.28 -23.02 3.28
CA ARG A 7 13.64 -23.05 2.73
C ARG A 7 14.72 -22.69 3.75
N SER A 8 14.33 -22.36 4.98
CA SER A 8 15.25 -22.01 6.03
C SER A 8 14.76 -22.55 7.37
N ASP A 9 15.58 -23.40 7.99
CA ASP A 9 15.32 -23.94 9.33
C ASP A 9 15.92 -23.05 10.45
N GLY A 10 16.49 -21.89 10.09
CA GLY A 10 17.17 -20.98 11.01
C GLY A 10 16.41 -19.69 11.33
N GLU A 11 17.06 -18.77 12.03
CA GLU A 11 16.50 -17.46 12.42
C GLU A 11 16.12 -16.57 11.22
N TYR A 12 16.80 -16.73 10.08
CA TYR A 12 16.65 -15.88 8.90
C TYR A 12 15.79 -16.56 7.84
N VAL A 13 14.83 -15.83 7.25
CA VAL A 13 14.00 -16.34 6.14
C VAL A 13 14.80 -16.49 4.85
N PHE A 14 15.76 -15.60 4.60
CA PHE A 14 16.59 -15.61 3.39
C PHE A 14 18.05 -15.85 3.76
N THR A 15 18.55 -17.02 3.42
CA THR A 15 19.92 -17.46 3.65
C THR A 15 20.58 -17.85 2.34
N LYS A 16 21.91 -17.92 2.34
CA LYS A 16 22.64 -18.61 1.28
C LYS A 16 22.40 -20.13 1.40
N PRO A 17 22.69 -20.92 0.36
CA PRO A 17 22.65 -22.39 0.47
C PRO A 17 23.51 -22.95 1.62
N THR A 18 24.52 -22.20 2.08
CA THR A 18 25.37 -22.53 3.24
C THR A 18 24.72 -22.25 4.60
N GLY A 19 23.49 -21.73 4.64
CA GLY A 19 22.80 -21.32 5.87
C GLY A 19 23.19 -19.94 6.41
N GLU A 20 24.24 -19.32 5.85
CA GLU A 20 24.68 -17.98 6.26
C GLU A 20 23.68 -16.89 5.89
N LYS A 21 23.73 -15.78 6.64
CA LYS A 21 22.96 -14.58 6.33
C LYS A 21 23.24 -14.07 4.92
N PHE A 22 22.16 -13.66 4.27
CA PHE A 22 22.23 -13.02 2.97
C PHE A 22 22.89 -11.64 3.08
N GLN A 23 23.79 -11.30 2.14
CA GLN A 23 24.49 -10.02 2.13
C GLN A 23 23.93 -9.09 1.04
N ALA A 24 23.65 -7.85 1.40
CA ALA A 24 23.10 -6.85 0.47
C ALA A 24 24.01 -6.59 -0.74
N THR A 25 25.34 -6.64 -0.55
CA THR A 25 26.31 -6.48 -1.65
C THR A 25 26.18 -7.59 -2.69
N ASN A 26 25.99 -8.85 -2.25
CA ASN A 26 25.82 -9.99 -3.14
C ASN A 26 24.51 -9.90 -3.92
N PHE A 27 23.42 -9.49 -3.25
CA PHE A 27 22.15 -9.19 -3.92
C PHE A 27 22.32 -8.17 -5.03
N ARG A 28 22.96 -7.04 -4.68
CA ARG A 28 23.18 -5.94 -5.60
C ARG A 28 23.95 -6.42 -6.83
N ASN A 29 25.08 -7.07 -6.63
CA ASN A 29 25.99 -7.40 -7.71
C ASN A 29 25.48 -8.55 -8.59
N ASN A 30 24.84 -9.56 -7.99
CA ASN A 30 24.51 -10.80 -8.71
C ASN A 30 23.06 -10.84 -9.21
N ALA A 31 22.12 -10.19 -8.51
CA ALA A 31 20.71 -10.21 -8.89
C ALA A 31 20.27 -8.85 -9.43
N TRP A 32 20.52 -7.78 -8.67
CA TRP A 32 19.97 -6.46 -8.96
C TRP A 32 20.54 -5.83 -10.24
N ILE A 33 21.87 -5.74 -10.36
CA ILE A 33 22.53 -5.21 -11.57
C ILE A 33 22.13 -6.03 -12.80
N ASN A 34 22.11 -7.35 -12.69
CA ASN A 34 21.71 -8.24 -13.77
C ASN A 34 20.24 -8.05 -14.19
N ALA A 35 19.35 -7.72 -13.24
CA ALA A 35 17.95 -7.39 -13.56
C ALA A 35 17.86 -6.10 -14.39
N PHE A 36 18.64 -5.06 -14.07
CA PHE A 36 18.70 -3.82 -14.85
C PHE A 36 19.25 -4.05 -16.27
N ILE A 37 20.30 -4.86 -16.40
CA ILE A 37 20.87 -5.22 -17.71
C ILE A 37 19.81 -5.94 -18.57
N LYS A 38 19.10 -6.92 -17.98
CA LYS A 38 18.04 -7.65 -18.69
C LYS A 38 16.83 -6.80 -19.06
N ALA A 39 16.52 -5.79 -18.24
CA ALA A 39 15.42 -4.86 -18.48
C ALA A 39 15.80 -3.70 -19.41
N ASP A 40 17.08 -3.60 -19.84
CA ASP A 40 17.63 -2.46 -20.59
C ASP A 40 17.38 -1.11 -19.90
N LEU A 41 17.57 -1.08 -18.57
CA LEU A 41 17.36 0.10 -17.75
C LEU A 41 18.67 0.65 -17.18
N GLN A 42 18.72 1.98 -17.05
CA GLN A 42 19.77 2.67 -16.30
C GLN A 42 19.78 2.19 -14.85
N TYR A 43 20.95 1.78 -14.35
CA TYR A 43 21.10 1.29 -12.98
C TYR A 43 20.55 2.29 -11.96
N LYS A 44 19.77 1.78 -11.01
CA LYS A 44 19.36 2.50 -9.79
C LYS A 44 19.66 1.66 -8.56
N VAL A 45 19.90 2.31 -7.43
CA VAL A 45 20.11 1.61 -6.16
C VAL A 45 18.83 0.87 -5.72
N PRO A 46 18.93 -0.29 -5.04
CA PRO A 46 17.75 -1.05 -4.61
C PRO A 46 16.73 -0.24 -3.80
N TYR A 47 17.22 0.75 -3.04
CA TYR A 47 16.39 1.65 -2.24
C TYR A 47 15.35 2.42 -3.08
N CYS A 48 15.59 2.64 -4.38
CA CYS A 48 14.62 3.28 -5.27
C CYS A 48 13.29 2.50 -5.38
N THR A 49 13.29 1.19 -5.17
CA THR A 49 12.04 0.39 -5.17
C THR A 49 11.07 0.82 -4.07
N ARG A 50 11.60 1.28 -2.93
CA ARG A 50 10.80 1.84 -1.83
C ARG A 50 10.10 3.13 -2.26
N HIS A 51 10.77 3.96 -3.06
CA HIS A 51 10.16 5.17 -3.62
C HIS A 51 9.11 4.84 -4.67
N SER A 52 9.38 3.88 -5.57
CA SER A 52 8.39 3.41 -6.55
C SER A 52 7.14 2.86 -5.86
N PHE A 53 7.29 2.07 -4.79
CA PHE A 53 6.18 1.56 -3.99
C PHE A 53 5.32 2.69 -3.40
N ALA A 54 5.96 3.73 -2.85
CA ALA A 54 5.25 4.88 -2.30
C ALA A 54 4.48 5.66 -3.38
N ALA A 55 5.14 5.96 -4.50
CA ALA A 55 4.53 6.66 -5.62
C ALA A 55 3.32 5.87 -6.18
N TRP A 56 3.48 4.57 -6.42
CA TRP A 56 2.41 3.71 -6.91
C TRP A 56 1.23 3.61 -5.93
N SER A 57 1.51 3.50 -4.63
CA SER A 57 0.46 3.49 -3.61
C SER A 57 -0.32 4.82 -3.60
N MET A 58 0.35 5.96 -3.77
CA MET A 58 -0.32 7.26 -3.87
C MET A 58 -1.11 7.43 -5.16
N THR A 59 -0.60 6.91 -6.28
CA THR A 59 -1.33 6.84 -7.55
C THR A 59 -2.62 6.04 -7.39
N LEU A 60 -2.60 4.95 -6.61
CA LEU A 60 -3.77 4.16 -6.24
C LEU A 60 -4.64 4.77 -5.12
N ARG A 61 -4.33 6.00 -4.67
CA ARG A 61 -5.08 6.71 -3.62
C ARG A 61 -5.12 5.97 -2.28
N ILE A 62 -4.08 5.19 -1.96
CA ILE A 62 -3.93 4.57 -0.65
C ILE A 62 -3.88 5.64 0.45
N ASP A 63 -4.55 5.38 1.56
CA ASP A 63 -4.53 6.29 2.71
C ASP A 63 -3.09 6.55 3.20
N MET A 64 -2.78 7.81 3.49
CA MET A 64 -1.42 8.23 3.85
C MET A 64 -0.94 7.63 5.16
N LEU A 65 -1.82 7.42 6.15
CA LEU A 65 -1.43 6.79 7.41
C LEU A 65 -1.17 5.30 7.22
N ARG A 66 -1.98 4.62 6.40
CA ARG A 66 -1.70 3.25 5.98
C ARG A 66 -0.38 3.14 5.23
N LEU A 67 -0.10 4.06 4.30
CA LEU A 67 1.16 4.05 3.56
C LEU A 67 2.37 4.25 4.50
N VAL A 68 2.30 5.17 5.45
CA VAL A 68 3.34 5.35 6.48
C VAL A 68 3.56 4.05 7.26
N ALA A 69 2.49 3.36 7.66
CA ALA A 69 2.57 2.09 8.38
C ALA A 69 3.19 0.98 7.53
N LEU A 70 2.78 0.84 6.27
CA LEU A 70 3.33 -0.13 5.32
C LEU A 70 4.82 0.11 5.05
N MET A 71 5.24 1.37 5.00
CA MET A 71 6.64 1.72 4.82
C MET A 71 7.46 1.54 6.11
N GLY A 72 6.85 1.54 7.29
CA GLY A 72 7.57 1.49 8.56
C GLY A 72 8.35 2.78 8.84
N HIS A 73 7.86 3.94 8.38
CA HIS A 73 8.49 5.21 8.70
C HIS A 73 8.18 5.64 10.14
N ARG A 74 9.21 6.11 10.86
CA ARG A 74 9.03 6.78 12.16
C ARG A 74 8.45 8.18 12.02
N ASP A 75 8.78 8.89 10.94
CA ASP A 75 8.37 10.28 10.70
C ASP A 75 7.45 10.39 9.48
N LYS A 76 6.28 11.02 9.68
CA LYS A 76 5.22 11.22 8.68
C LYS A 76 5.58 12.31 7.66
N LYS A 77 6.44 13.26 8.01
CA LYS A 77 6.78 14.42 7.16
C LYS A 77 7.41 14.02 5.82
N MET A 78 8.30 13.01 5.85
CA MET A 78 8.96 12.50 4.66
C MET A 78 8.01 12.01 3.57
N VAL A 79 6.82 11.50 3.93
CA VAL A 79 5.89 10.97 2.91
C VAL A 79 5.15 12.10 2.21
N PHE A 80 4.71 13.12 2.95
CA PHE A 80 3.99 14.26 2.40
C PHE A 80 4.87 15.20 1.56
N GLU A 81 6.10 15.46 2.00
CA GLU A 81 6.99 16.41 1.32
C GLU A 81 7.67 15.81 0.09
N VAL A 82 8.01 14.52 0.13
CA VAL A 82 8.77 13.88 -0.95
C VAL A 82 7.83 13.33 -2.02
N TYR A 83 6.76 12.60 -1.66
CA TYR A 83 6.03 11.79 -2.64
C TYR A 83 4.93 12.52 -3.43
N GLY A 84 4.49 13.70 -2.98
CA GLY A 84 3.48 14.50 -3.69
C GLY A 84 3.87 14.81 -5.15
N ASN A 85 5.17 14.96 -5.41
CA ASN A 85 5.69 15.29 -6.75
C ASN A 85 5.87 14.07 -7.68
N TYR A 86 5.74 12.84 -7.18
CA TYR A 86 6.05 11.63 -7.96
C TYR A 86 4.83 11.02 -8.68
N VAL A 87 3.65 11.60 -8.49
CA VAL A 87 2.40 11.08 -9.09
C VAL A 87 2.21 11.56 -10.53
N GLU A 88 2.86 12.66 -10.91
CA GLU A 88 2.75 13.24 -12.25
C GLU A 88 3.21 12.24 -13.32
N GLY A 89 2.34 11.94 -14.28
CA GLY A 89 2.58 10.95 -15.34
C GLY A 89 2.28 9.50 -14.96
N LEU A 90 2.12 9.15 -13.69
CA LEU A 90 1.73 7.79 -13.29
C LEU A 90 0.22 7.54 -13.39
N GLU A 91 -0.57 8.60 -13.49
CA GLU A 91 -2.03 8.53 -13.55
C GLU A 91 -2.52 7.72 -14.76
N GLN A 92 -1.75 7.70 -15.85
CA GLN A 92 -2.07 6.91 -17.04
C GLN A 92 -1.84 5.41 -16.86
N ASP A 93 -1.07 5.01 -15.84
CA ASP A 93 -0.72 3.61 -15.56
C ASP A 93 -1.46 3.01 -14.35
N VAL A 94 -2.44 3.73 -13.78
CA VAL A 94 -3.24 3.29 -12.60
C VAL A 94 -3.72 1.84 -12.73
N MET A 95 -4.28 1.47 -13.88
CA MET A 95 -4.82 0.12 -14.07
C MET A 95 -3.74 -0.96 -14.08
N LYS A 96 -2.57 -0.69 -14.68
CA LYS A 96 -1.45 -1.63 -14.69
C LYS A 96 -0.84 -1.78 -13.30
N ILE A 97 -0.73 -0.67 -12.57
CA ILE A 97 -0.25 -0.66 -11.19
C ILE A 97 -1.20 -1.47 -10.30
N LEU A 98 -2.52 -1.29 -10.46
CA LEU A 98 -3.53 -2.04 -9.71
C LEU A 98 -3.52 -3.53 -10.07
N GLU A 99 -3.38 -3.87 -11.36
CA GLU A 99 -3.24 -5.25 -11.80
C GLU A 99 -2.02 -5.93 -11.15
N TYR A 100 -0.90 -5.22 -11.07
CA TYR A 100 0.32 -5.72 -10.43
C TYR A 100 0.18 -5.92 -8.92
N PHE A 101 -0.43 -4.97 -8.20
CA PHE A 101 -0.62 -5.07 -6.74
C PHE A 101 -1.77 -5.97 -6.32
N GLY A 102 -2.79 -6.13 -7.17
CA GLY A 102 -4.02 -6.85 -6.85
C GLY A 102 -5.10 -5.97 -6.22
N GLN A 103 -6.35 -6.40 -6.40
CA GLN A 103 -7.54 -5.68 -5.89
C GLN A 103 -7.62 -5.71 -4.36
N ASP A 104 -7.08 -6.75 -3.73
CA ASP A 104 -6.99 -6.88 -2.29
C ASP A 104 -6.14 -5.77 -1.66
N PHE A 105 -5.18 -5.22 -2.41
CA PHE A 105 -4.36 -4.12 -1.95
C PHE A 105 -5.17 -2.83 -1.67
N ILE A 106 -6.22 -2.54 -2.45
CA ILE A 106 -7.08 -1.34 -2.29
C ILE A 106 -8.40 -1.62 -1.54
N ALA A 107 -8.67 -2.88 -1.20
CA ALA A 107 -9.94 -3.28 -0.60
C ALA A 107 -10.28 -2.51 0.70
N PRO A 108 -9.32 -2.19 1.60
CA PRO A 108 -9.61 -1.34 2.77
C PRO A 108 -10.15 0.04 2.39
N GLU A 109 -9.56 0.69 1.38
CA GLU A 109 -9.94 2.02 0.92
C GLU A 109 -11.32 2.01 0.28
N VAL A 110 -11.59 1.01 -0.57
CA VAL A 110 -12.91 0.86 -1.21
C VAL A 110 -14.00 0.65 -0.16
N LYS A 111 -13.74 -0.21 0.84
CA LYS A 111 -14.69 -0.44 1.95
C LYS A 111 -14.93 0.83 2.75
N GLN A 112 -13.87 1.56 3.11
CA GLN A 112 -13.99 2.81 3.85
C GLN A 112 -14.78 3.86 3.06
N HIS A 113 -14.51 4.02 1.76
CA HIS A 113 -15.21 4.97 0.91
C HIS A 113 -16.70 4.60 0.79
N ALA A 114 -17.02 3.33 0.51
CA ALA A 114 -18.40 2.86 0.44
C ALA A 114 -19.19 3.10 1.74
N MET A 115 -18.55 2.87 2.89
CA MET A 115 -19.16 3.14 4.20
C MET A 115 -19.44 4.63 4.40
N ILE A 116 -18.50 5.51 4.03
CA ILE A 116 -18.68 6.97 4.11
C ILE A 116 -19.82 7.43 3.19
N THR A 117 -19.87 6.95 1.94
CA THR A 117 -20.95 7.28 1.01
C THR A 117 -22.31 6.84 1.54
N MET A 118 -22.40 5.64 2.12
CA MET A 118 -23.63 5.14 2.72
C MET A 118 -24.08 6.01 3.91
N GLN A 119 -23.15 6.40 4.78
CA GLN A 119 -23.44 7.29 5.91
C GLN A 119 -23.95 8.66 5.42
N GLN A 120 -23.30 9.25 4.42
CA GLN A 120 -23.72 10.53 3.83
C GLN A 120 -25.11 10.46 3.19
N ALA A 121 -25.44 9.36 2.52
CA ALA A 121 -26.78 9.15 1.95
C ALA A 121 -27.87 9.01 3.02
N LEU A 122 -27.54 8.41 4.17
CA LEU A 122 -28.49 8.18 5.28
C LEU A 122 -28.65 9.41 6.20
N MET A 123 -27.64 10.26 6.31
CA MET A 123 -27.62 11.44 7.20
C MET A 123 -28.82 12.38 7.02
N PRO A 124 -29.26 12.76 5.80
CA PRO A 124 -30.43 13.61 5.61
C PRO A 124 -31.73 12.97 6.14
N HIS A 125 -31.91 11.66 5.95
CA HIS A 125 -33.07 10.94 6.46
C HIS A 125 -33.06 10.87 7.99
N LEU A 126 -31.90 10.56 8.59
CA LEU A 126 -31.77 10.51 10.05
C LEU A 126 -32.03 11.90 10.67
N ALA A 127 -31.49 12.96 10.07
CA ALA A 127 -31.74 14.33 10.50
C ALA A 127 -33.23 14.71 10.41
N TRP A 128 -33.90 14.31 9.34
CA TRP A 128 -35.35 14.52 9.18
C TRP A 128 -36.17 13.76 10.24
N GLN A 129 -35.77 12.52 10.57
CA GLN A 129 -36.43 11.68 11.58
C GLN A 129 -36.25 12.23 13.00
N MET A 130 -35.08 12.80 13.31
CA MET A 130 -34.81 13.43 14.61
C MET A 130 -35.60 14.73 14.83
N GLN A 131 -36.11 15.35 13.77
CA GLN A 131 -36.96 16.54 13.83
C GLN A 131 -38.45 16.20 13.95
N GLN A 132 -38.84 14.92 13.85
CA GLN A 132 -40.23 14.51 14.00
C GLN A 132 -40.65 14.53 15.48
N PRO A 133 -41.84 15.05 15.81
CA PRO A 133 -42.37 14.98 17.16
C PRO A 133 -42.60 13.52 17.56
N VAL A 134 -42.04 13.10 18.70
CA VAL A 134 -42.27 11.77 19.26
C VAL A 134 -43.62 11.76 19.97
N TYR A 135 -44.61 11.11 19.37
CA TYR A 135 -45.89 10.89 20.02
C TYR A 135 -45.81 9.62 20.88
N PRO A 136 -46.20 9.67 22.17
CA PRO A 136 -46.19 8.49 23.02
C PRO A 136 -47.18 7.45 22.48
N ILE A 137 -46.67 6.24 22.21
CA ILE A 137 -47.49 5.09 21.85
C ILE A 137 -48.24 4.66 23.12
N ALA A 138 -49.57 4.79 23.12
CA ALA A 138 -50.40 4.21 24.17
C ALA A 138 -50.33 2.69 24.06
N ILE A 139 -49.66 2.06 25.03
CA ILE A 139 -49.63 0.60 25.17
C ILE A 139 -51.00 0.17 25.73
N PRO A 140 -51.66 -0.86 25.16
CA PRO A 140 -53.00 -1.29 25.56
C PRO A 140 -53.10 -1.75 27.01
#